data_AF-J0PSZ4-F1
#
_entry.id   AF-J0PSZ4-F1
#
_cell.length_a   1.000
_cell.length_b   1.000
_cell.length_c   1.000
_cell.angle_alpha   90.00
_cell.angle_beta   90.00
_cell.angle_gamma   90.00
#
_symmetry.space_group_name_H-M   'P 1'
#
loop_
_entity.id
_entity.type
_entity.pdbx_description
1 polymer ?
#
loop_
_entity_poly.entity_id
_entity_poly.type
_entity_poly.pdbx_seq_one_letter_code
_entity_poly.pdbx_strand_id
1 'polypeptide(L)'
;MPFYDLKALGYDQKQIKAFAGQYEMSDAPNREGKFFKRAGIAIDTFFPSPFANEEEAGFIFNGAYLLDLSLMARARVIFLPFFTVIPGILSVIILLVRIILQFF
;
A
#
# COMPACT_ATOMS: atom_id res chain seq x y z
N MET A 1 5.32 -8.05 1.74
CA MET A 1 3.97 -8.61 1.87
C MET A 1 3.87 -9.79 0.91
N PRO A 2 3.52 -11.00 1.39
CA PRO A 2 3.38 -12.18 0.54
C PRO A 2 2.12 -12.14 -0.34
N PHE A 3 2.17 -12.81 -1.49
CA PHE A 3 1.01 -12.95 -2.38
C PHE A 3 -0.18 -13.65 -1.72
N TYR A 4 0.06 -14.53 -0.74
CA TYR A 4 -1.00 -15.20 0.02
C TYR A 4 -1.92 -14.22 0.76
N ASP A 5 -1.43 -13.05 1.16
CA ASP A 5 -2.23 -12.05 1.89
C ASP A 5 -3.34 -11.44 1.02
N LEU A 6 -3.28 -11.60 -0.31
CA LEU A 6 -4.37 -11.24 -1.23
C LEU A 6 -5.66 -12.01 -0.90
N LYS A 7 -5.58 -13.13 -0.19
CA LYS A 7 -6.76 -13.84 0.32
C LYS A 7 -7.61 -12.97 1.24
N ALA A 8 -7.00 -12.07 2.02
CA ALA A 8 -7.73 -11.15 2.89
C ALA A 8 -8.56 -10.11 2.10
N LEU A 9 -8.22 -9.89 0.82
CA LEU A 9 -8.96 -9.03 -0.10
C LEU A 9 -10.04 -9.78 -0.89
N GLY A 10 -10.20 -11.10 -0.67
CA GLY A 10 -11.24 -11.92 -1.30
C GLY A 10 -10.82 -12.69 -2.56
N TYR A 11 -9.52 -12.75 -2.89
CA TYR A 11 -9.03 -13.53 -4.03
C TYR A 11 -9.03 -15.06 -3.77
N ASP A 12 -9.37 -15.83 -4.80
CA ASP A 12 -9.28 -17.30 -4.74
C ASP A 12 -7.83 -17.80 -4.90
N GLN A 13 -7.53 -18.99 -4.36
CA GLN A 13 -6.17 -19.57 -4.45
C GLN A 13 -5.69 -19.74 -5.89
N LYS A 14 -6.57 -20.08 -6.84
CA LYS A 14 -6.18 -20.21 -8.25
C LYS A 14 -5.77 -18.86 -8.84
N GLN A 15 -6.50 -17.80 -8.48
CA GLN A 15 -6.18 -16.44 -8.92
C GLN A 15 -4.86 -15.96 -8.31
N ILE A 16 -4.63 -16.22 -7.02
CA ILE A 16 -3.38 -15.84 -6.35
C ILE A 16 -2.17 -16.53 -6.99
N LYS A 17 -2.28 -17.83 -7.31
CA LYS A 17 -1.22 -18.57 -8.01
C LYS A 17 -1.00 -18.04 -9.43
N ALA A 18 -2.06 -17.71 -10.15
CA ALA A 18 -1.96 -17.14 -11.49
C ALA A 18 -1.25 -15.77 -11.45
N PHE A 19 -1.60 -14.90 -10.51
CA PHE A 19 -0.93 -13.62 -10.29
C PHE A 19 0.54 -13.77 -9.91
N ALA A 20 0.86 -14.67 -8.97
CA ALA A 20 2.25 -14.91 -8.57
C ALA A 20 3.09 -15.40 -9.75
N GLY A 21 2.54 -16.26 -10.61
CA GLY A 21 3.21 -16.79 -11.79
C GLY A 21 3.52 -15.78 -12.89
N GLN A 22 2.96 -14.56 -12.84
CA GLN A 22 3.29 -13.48 -13.78
C GLN A 22 4.63 -12.83 -13.48
N TYR A 23 5.17 -13.03 -12.27
CA TYR A 23 6.40 -12.40 -11.83
C TYR A 23 7.57 -13.40 -11.86
N GLU A 24 8.72 -12.92 -12.31
CA GLU A 24 9.98 -13.65 -12.20
C GLU A 24 10.65 -13.32 -10.86
N MET A 25 11.08 -14.34 -10.13
CA MET A 25 11.85 -14.20 -8.90
C MET A 25 13.17 -14.93 -8.96
N SER A 26 14.21 -14.34 -8.39
CA SER A 26 15.50 -15.02 -8.18
C SER A 26 15.35 -16.07 -7.08
N ASP A 27 15.75 -17.31 -7.39
CA ASP A 27 15.76 -18.44 -6.49
C ASP A 27 17.13 -18.65 -5.84
N ALA A 28 17.24 -19.63 -4.95
CA ALA A 28 18.49 -19.97 -4.26
C ALA A 28 19.64 -20.32 -5.25
N PRO A 29 20.90 -20.01 -4.89
CA PRO A 29 22.05 -20.35 -5.72
C PRO A 29 22.17 -21.88 -5.87
N ASN A 30 22.44 -22.34 -7.09
CA ASN A 30 22.74 -23.75 -7.34
C ASN A 30 24.10 -24.14 -6.73
N ARG A 31 24.48 -25.41 -6.84
CA ARG A 31 25.79 -25.93 -6.36
C ARG A 31 27.01 -25.24 -6.99
N GLU A 32 26.82 -24.50 -8.09
CA GLU A 32 27.85 -23.74 -8.79
C GLU A 32 27.83 -22.23 -8.41
N GLY A 33 26.94 -21.81 -7.51
CA GLY A 33 26.81 -20.41 -7.08
C GLY A 33 26.03 -19.50 -8.04
N LYS A 34 25.35 -20.05 -9.06
CA LYS A 34 24.52 -19.28 -10.00
C LYS A 34 23.09 -19.16 -9.50
N PHE A 35 22.54 -17.95 -9.57
CA PHE A 35 21.14 -17.64 -9.27
C PHE A 35 20.28 -17.91 -10.51
N PHE A 36 19.17 -18.62 -10.34
CA PHE A 36 18.20 -18.87 -11.41
C PHE A 36 16.94 -18.07 -11.16
N LYS A 37 16.26 -17.69 -12.23
CA LYS A 37 14.92 -17.11 -12.14
C LYS A 37 13.88 -18.23 -12.19
N ARG A 38 12.89 -18.17 -11.29
CA ARG A 38 11.71 -19.01 -11.29
C ARG A 38 10.44 -18.16 -11.34
N ALA A 39 9.34 -18.76 -11.79
CA ALA A 39 8.03 -18.15 -11.62
C ALA A 39 7.72 -17.95 -10.12
N GLY A 40 7.08 -16.84 -9.80
CA GLY A 40 6.64 -16.53 -8.44
C GLY A 40 5.62 -17.55 -7.94
N ILE A 41 5.71 -17.86 -6.65
CA ILE A 41 4.84 -18.77 -5.93
C ILE A 41 4.05 -17.95 -4.90
N ALA A 42 2.84 -18.37 -4.57
CA ALA A 42 1.99 -17.69 -3.60
C ALA A 42 2.63 -17.48 -2.20
N ILE A 43 3.64 -18.27 -1.84
CA ILE A 43 4.38 -18.15 -0.58
C ILE A 43 5.50 -17.11 -0.60
N ASP A 44 5.84 -16.57 -1.77
CA ASP A 44 6.95 -15.63 -1.88
C ASP A 44 6.63 -14.36 -1.09
N THR A 45 7.54 -14.03 -0.17
CA THR A 45 7.34 -13.07 0.94
C THR A 45 7.26 -11.61 0.50
N PHE A 46 7.83 -11.30 -0.66
CA PHE A 46 7.95 -9.93 -1.16
C PHE A 46 7.51 -9.84 -2.61
N PHE A 47 6.72 -8.82 -2.93
CA PHE A 47 6.52 -8.40 -4.31
C PHE A 47 7.87 -7.93 -4.88
N PRO A 48 8.20 -8.28 -6.13
CA PRO A 48 9.44 -7.83 -6.75
C PRO A 48 9.45 -6.31 -6.85
N SER A 49 10.56 -5.70 -6.42
CA SER A 49 10.77 -4.26 -6.55
C SER A 49 10.85 -3.89 -8.05
N PRO A 50 10.20 -2.79 -8.47
CA PRO A 50 10.33 -2.29 -9.84
C PRO A 50 11.73 -1.74 -10.16
N PHE A 51 12.52 -1.39 -9.15
CA PHE A 51 13.89 -0.87 -9.30
C PHE A 51 14.89 -1.86 -8.75
N ALA A 52 16.03 -2.00 -9.44
CA ALA A 52 17.10 -2.91 -9.02
C ALA A 52 17.87 -2.37 -7.80
N ASN A 53 17.96 -1.04 -7.67
CA ASN A 53 18.63 -0.38 -6.56
C ASN A 53 18.06 1.04 -6.31
N GLU A 54 18.50 1.67 -5.22
CA GLU A 54 18.05 3.01 -4.83
C GLU A 54 18.55 4.11 -5.76
N GLU A 55 19.71 3.91 -6.38
CA GLU A 55 20.32 4.89 -7.29
C GLU A 55 19.55 5.00 -8.62
N GLU A 56 19.07 3.87 -9.16
CA GLU A 56 18.24 3.80 -10.35
C GLU A 56 16.87 4.44 -10.10
N ALA A 57 16.28 4.15 -8.93
CA ALA A 57 15.06 4.83 -8.50
C ALA A 57 15.28 6.35 -8.37
N GLY A 58 16.38 6.77 -7.75
CA GLY A 58 16.75 8.17 -7.61
C GLY A 58 16.97 8.87 -8.96
N PHE A 59 17.60 8.20 -9.93
CA PHE A 59 17.79 8.77 -11.28
C PHE A 59 16.44 9.04 -11.97
N ILE A 60 15.50 8.09 -11.88
CA ILE A 60 14.19 8.19 -12.53
C ILE A 60 13.30 9.25 -11.86
N PHE A 61 13.44 9.45 -10.55
CA PHE A 61 12.61 10.37 -9.76
C PHE A 61 13.35 11.62 -9.29
N ASN A 62 14.33 12.13 -10.05
CA ASN A 62 15.02 13.40 -9.77
C ASN A 62 15.63 13.49 -8.35
N GLY A 63 16.21 12.39 -7.87
CA GLY A 63 16.83 12.27 -6.55
C GLY A 63 15.86 11.89 -5.42
N ALA A 64 14.57 11.71 -5.72
CA ALA A 64 13.60 11.21 -4.74
C ALA A 64 13.56 9.68 -4.75
N TYR A 65 13.87 9.06 -3.63
CA TYR A 65 13.70 7.63 -3.46
C TYR A 65 12.25 7.30 -3.10
N LEU A 66 11.60 6.40 -3.84
CA LEU A 66 10.28 5.90 -3.46
C LEU A 66 10.41 5.04 -2.20
N LEU A 67 9.90 5.55 -1.09
CA LEU A 67 9.82 4.82 0.17
C LEU A 67 8.94 3.56 -0.01
N ASP A 68 9.32 2.45 0.61
CA ASP A 68 8.50 1.23 0.60
C ASP A 68 7.07 1.52 1.12
N LEU A 69 6.08 1.10 0.33
CA LEU A 69 4.68 1.42 0.59
C LEU A 69 4.02 0.43 1.55
N SER A 70 4.70 -0.67 1.92
CA SER A 70 4.14 -1.71 2.78
C SER A 70 3.62 -1.19 4.12
N LEU A 71 4.19 -0.10 4.63
CA LEU A 71 3.81 0.51 5.92
C LEU A 71 3.30 1.95 5.79
N MET A 72 3.02 2.46 4.58
CA MET A 72 2.64 3.87 4.41
C MET A 72 1.42 4.27 5.24
N ALA A 73 0.40 3.42 5.32
CA ALA A 73 -0.80 3.70 6.11
C ALA A 73 -0.51 3.84 7.62
N ARG A 74 0.55 3.20 8.12
CA ARG A 74 1.03 3.37 9.51
C ARG A 74 1.97 4.55 9.64
N ALA A 75 2.85 4.76 8.66
CA ALA A 75 3.87 5.80 8.67
C ALA A 75 3.29 7.20 8.45
N ARG A 76 2.14 7.29 7.76
CA ARG A 76 1.39 8.52 7.53
C ARG A 76 0.08 8.43 8.29
N VAL A 77 0.04 9.03 9.47
CA VAL A 77 -1.19 9.18 10.24
C VAL A 77 -2.12 10.12 9.46
N ILE A 78 -3.13 9.54 8.80
CA ILE A 78 -4.27 10.31 8.30
C ILE A 78 -5.17 10.59 9.51
N PHE A 79 -5.02 11.78 10.08
CA PHE A 79 -6.07 12.41 10.88
C PHE A 79 -6.91 13.18 9.84
N LEU A 80 -8.02 12.65 9.31
CA LEU A 80 -9.28 12.55 10.05
C LEU A 80 -10.33 11.67 9.31
N PRO A 81 -11.05 10.78 10.02
CA PRO A 81 -12.17 10.03 9.45
C PRO A 81 -13.39 10.95 9.20
N PHE A 82 -14.21 10.65 8.18
CA PHE A 82 -15.44 11.39 7.80
C PHE A 82 -16.36 11.76 8.98
N PHE A 83 -16.38 10.93 10.03
CA PHE A 83 -17.14 11.17 11.26
C PHE A 83 -16.70 12.41 12.07
N THR A 84 -15.47 12.92 11.91
CA THR A 84 -15.02 14.15 12.60
C THR A 84 -15.39 15.44 11.88
N VAL A 85 -15.88 15.37 10.64
CA VAL A 85 -16.29 16.56 9.85
C VAL A 85 -17.73 16.97 10.19
N ILE A 86 -18.60 15.99 10.46
CA ILE A 86 -20.03 16.20 10.72
C ILE A 86 -20.32 16.99 12.02
N PRO A 87 -19.67 16.75 13.17
CA PRO A 87 -19.95 17.51 14.39
C PRO A 87 -19.54 18.98 14.30
N GLY A 88 -18.50 19.31 13.53
CA GLY A 88 -18.10 20.71 13.30
C GLY A 88 -19.15 21.50 12.52
N ILE A 89 -19.75 20.88 11.50
CA ILE A 89 -20.82 21.49 10.70
C ILE A 89 -22.11 21.66 11.52
N LEU A 90 -22.46 20.66 12.32
CA LEU A 90 -23.64 20.71 13.18
C LEU A 90 -23.52 21.80 14.26
N SER A 91 -22.32 21.99 14.84
CA SER A 91 -22.09 23.05 15.83
C SER A 91 -22.22 24.45 15.25
N VAL A 92 -21.82 24.67 13.99
CA VAL A 92 -22.00 25.94 13.28
C VAL A 92 -23.49 26.21 13.03
N ILE A 93 -24.24 25.18 12.60
CA ILE A 93 -25.69 25.30 12.36
C ILE A 93 -26.44 25.64 13.66
N ILE A 94 -26.12 24.98 14.77
CA ILE A 94 -26.76 25.25 16.07
C ILE A 94 -26.44 26.67 16.56
N LEU A 95 -25.21 27.15 16.38
CA LEU A 95 -24.82 28.51 16.73
C LEU A 95 -25.59 29.55 15.90
N LEU A 96 -25.73 29.30 14.59
CA LEU A 96 -26.41 30.20 13.66
C LEU A 96 -27.92 30.28 13.98
N VAL A 97 -28.55 29.15 14.31
CA VAL A 97 -29.95 29.11 14.79
C VAL A 97 -30.11 29.87 16.11
N ARG A 98 -29.16 29.72 17.04
CA ARG A 98 -29.21 30.41 18.34
C ARG A 98 -29.00 31.92 18.23
N ILE A 99 -28.19 32.38 17.28
CA ILE A 99 -28.00 33.80 16.96
C ILE A 99 -29.29 34.38 16.36
N ILE A 100 -29.91 33.70 15.38
CA ILE A 100 -31.16 34.16 14.75
C ILE A 100 -32.30 34.27 15.78
N LEU A 101 -32.39 33.33 16.73
CA LEU A 101 -33.41 33.34 17.78
C LEU A 101 -33.20 34.43 18.86
N GLN A 102 -32.04 35.10 18.90
CA GLN A 102 -31.79 36.24 19.80
C GLN A 102 -32.22 37.59 19.21
N PHE A 103 -32.55 37.62 17.91
CA PHE A 103 -33.02 38.81 17.20
C PHE A 103 -34.54 38.81 16.93
N PHE A 104 -35.28 37.87 17.52
CA PHE A 104 -36.75 37.80 17.59
C PHE A 104 -37.19 37.71 19.04
#